data_AF-A0A8S3ABJ1-F1
#
_entry.id   AF-A0A8S3ABJ1-F1
#
_cell.length_a   1.000
_cell.length_b   1.000
_cell.length_c   1.000
_cell.angle_alpha   90.00
_cell.angle_beta   90.00
_cell.angle_gamma   90.00
#
_symmetry.space_group_name_H-M   'P 1'
#
loop_
_entity.id
_entity.type
_entity.pdbx_description
1 polymer ?
#
loop_
_entity_poly.entity_id
_entity_poly.type
_entity_poly.pdbx_seq_one_letter_code
_entity_poly.pdbx_strand_id
1 'polypeptide(L)'
;ALISPELSNIVTDKTKVKQIVNELNNLKGEKFNITYTEWQRKRSENSSGPISTKTVLTDTMETFIPKFIDEINDLANHIDRVRSQFRTAKQARNDAVTSDDIITLQLDWSENYSLRQSREERSN
;
A
#
# COMPACT_ATOMS: atom_id res chain seq x y z
N ALA A 1 14.31 1.23 7.02
CA ALA A 1 14.57 -0.21 6.86
C ALA A 1 14.22 -0.57 5.43
N LEU A 2 15.19 -1.09 4.68
CA LEU A 2 14.95 -1.67 3.35
C LEU A 2 14.01 -2.88 3.54
N ILE A 3 12.95 -2.92 2.74
CA ILE A 3 11.97 -4.02 2.72
C ILE A 3 12.73 -5.34 2.58
N SER A 4 12.41 -6.35 3.40
CA SER A 4 13.00 -7.69 3.29
C SER A 4 12.94 -8.18 1.83
N PRO A 5 14.02 -8.77 1.28
CA PRO A 5 14.02 -9.35 -0.08
C PRO A 5 12.89 -10.36 -0.32
N GLU A 6 12.39 -10.98 0.74
CA GLU A 6 11.27 -11.92 0.69
C GLU A 6 9.95 -11.21 0.41
N LEU A 7 9.71 -10.06 1.05
CA LEU A 7 8.53 -9.22 0.83
C LEU A 7 8.55 -8.56 -0.56
N SER A 8 9.73 -8.16 -1.05
CA SER A 8 9.83 -7.55 -2.38
C SER A 8 9.47 -8.53 -3.51
N ASN A 9 9.78 -9.82 -3.36
CA ASN A 9 9.41 -10.86 -4.32
C ASN A 9 7.96 -11.34 -4.21
N ILE A 10 7.31 -11.10 -3.07
CA ILE A 10 5.91 -11.47 -2.82
C ILE A 10 4.95 -10.44 -3.41
N VAL A 11 5.20 -9.16 -3.13
CA VAL A 11 4.27 -8.08 -3.50
C VAL A 11 4.35 -7.73 -5.00
N THR A 12 5.43 -8.15 -5.65
CA THR A 12 5.64 -7.87 -7.07
C THR A 12 4.93 -8.83 -8.02
N ASP A 13 4.34 -9.90 -7.50
CA ASP A 13 3.62 -10.94 -8.23
C ASP A 13 2.19 -11.07 -7.67
N LYS A 14 1.19 -10.65 -8.44
CA LYS A 14 -0.24 -10.72 -8.06
C LYS A 14 -0.69 -12.15 -7.74
N THR A 15 0.00 -13.15 -8.27
CA THR A 15 -0.28 -14.57 -8.00
C THR A 15 0.08 -14.92 -6.55
N LYS A 16 1.18 -14.39 -6.03
CA LYS A 16 1.61 -14.59 -4.64
C LYS A 16 0.73 -13.83 -3.66
N VAL A 17 0.29 -12.62 -4.01
CA VAL A 17 -0.72 -11.89 -3.21
C VAL A 17 -1.98 -12.73 -3.05
N LYS A 18 -2.50 -13.32 -4.15
CA LYS A 18 -3.66 -14.22 -4.11
C LYS A 18 -3.40 -15.47 -3.26
N GLN A 19 -2.21 -16.07 -3.35
CA GLN A 19 -1.83 -17.23 -2.53
C GLN A 19 -1.89 -16.89 -1.04
N ILE A 20 -1.28 -15.77 -0.63
CA ILE A 20 -1.29 -15.34 0.78
C ILE A 20 -2.70 -15.04 1.25
N VAL A 21 -3.52 -14.35 0.44
CA VAL A 21 -4.93 -14.09 0.78
C VAL A 21 -5.70 -15.41 0.96
N ASN A 22 -5.45 -16.43 0.13
CA ASN A 22 -6.07 -17.74 0.28
C ASN A 22 -5.59 -18.45 1.56
N GLU A 23 -4.30 -18.43 1.85
CA GLU A 23 -3.72 -18.99 3.08
C GLU A 23 -4.30 -18.33 4.33
N LEU A 24 -4.43 -17.00 4.34
CA LEU A 24 -5.05 -16.26 5.44
C LEU A 24 -6.52 -16.62 5.62
N ASN A 25 -7.28 -16.76 4.52
CA ASN A 25 -8.68 -17.17 4.59
C ASN A 25 -8.85 -18.59 5.16
N ASN A 26 -7.89 -19.49 4.94
CA ASN A 26 -7.92 -20.83 5.54
C ASN A 26 -7.78 -20.78 7.07
N LEU A 27 -7.20 -19.70 7.62
CA LEU A 27 -7.05 -19.50 9.06
C LEU A 27 -8.30 -18.88 9.73
N LYS A 28 -9.35 -18.54 8.97
CA LYS A 28 -10.55 -17.86 9.51
C LYS A 28 -11.31 -18.65 10.58
N GLY A 29 -11.15 -19.98 10.59
CA GLY A 29 -11.77 -20.87 11.58
C GLY A 29 -10.94 -21.09 12.86
N GLU A 30 -9.72 -20.56 12.91
CA GLU A 30 -8.81 -20.76 14.03
C GLU A 30 -9.25 -19.97 15.27
N LYS A 31 -9.11 -20.59 16.45
CA LYS A 31 -9.62 -20.05 17.73
C LYS A 31 -8.52 -19.49 18.64
N PHE A 32 -7.51 -18.85 18.06
CA PHE A 32 -6.47 -18.17 18.82
C PHE A 32 -6.46 -16.67 18.55
N ASN A 33 -5.84 -15.93 19.46
CA ASN A 33 -5.63 -14.49 19.33
C ASN A 33 -4.22 -14.22 18.81
N ILE A 34 -4.08 -13.14 18.04
CA ILE A 34 -2.79 -12.69 17.54
C ILE A 34 -2.46 -11.32 18.13
N THR A 35 -1.24 -11.21 18.64
CA THR A 35 -0.69 -9.94 19.13
C THR A 35 0.27 -9.37 18.11
N TYR A 36 0.02 -8.14 17.68
CA TYR A 36 0.82 -7.47 16.66
C TYR A 36 1.03 -6.01 17.04
N THR A 37 1.92 -5.34 16.32
CA THR A 37 2.19 -3.93 16.54
C THR A 37 1.86 -3.11 15.30
N GLU A 38 1.10 -2.05 15.48
CA GLU A 38 0.64 -1.13 14.45
C GLU A 38 1.18 0.29 14.69
N TRP A 39 1.43 1.02 13.62
CA TRP A 39 1.70 2.46 13.67
C TRP A 39 0.41 3.23 13.41
N GLN A 40 -0.15 3.84 14.44
CA GLN A 40 -1.33 4.68 14.32
C GLN A 40 -0.94 6.14 14.15
N ARG A 41 -1.46 6.77 13.09
CA ARG A 41 -1.36 8.22 12.94
C ARG A 41 -2.48 8.89 13.73
N LYS A 42 -2.12 9.54 14.82
CA LYS A 42 -3.06 10.35 15.60
C LYS A 42 -2.90 11.81 15.21
N ARG A 43 -4.02 12.49 14.94
CA ARG A 43 -4.04 13.95 14.96
C ARG A 43 -3.88 14.36 16.42
N SER A 44 -2.74 14.96 16.75
CA SER A 44 -2.57 15.63 18.02
C SER A 44 -3.25 16.98 17.92
N GLU A 45 -4.06 17.33 18.91
CA GLU A 45 -4.67 18.66 19.01
C GLU A 45 -3.61 19.78 19.12
N ASN A 46 -2.37 19.41 19.51
CA ASN A 46 -1.29 20.34 19.82
C ASN A 46 -0.14 20.32 18.80
N SER A 47 -0.23 19.58 17.69
CA SER A 47 0.80 19.59 16.64
C SER A 47 0.24 19.84 15.25
N SER A 48 0.99 20.62 14.46
CA SER A 48 0.65 20.96 13.06
C SER A 48 0.75 19.77 12.09
N GLY A 49 1.20 18.59 12.55
CA GLY A 49 1.28 17.38 11.77
C GLY A 49 0.85 16.13 12.54
N PRO A 50 0.52 15.03 11.86
CA PRO A 50 0.14 13.77 12.49
C PRO A 50 1.32 13.15 13.25
N ILE A 51 1.07 12.71 14.49
CA ILE A 51 2.05 11.95 15.28
C ILE A 51 1.84 10.47 15.00
N SER A 52 2.90 9.75 14.65
CA SER A 52 2.85 8.29 14.51
C SER A 52 3.19 7.65 15.86
N THR A 53 2.26 6.89 16.42
CA THR A 53 2.46 6.16 17.67
C THR A 53 2.44 4.67 17.40
N LYS A 54 3.42 3.95 17.97
CA LYS A 54 3.48 2.49 17.92
C LYS A 54 2.57 1.92 19.00
N THR A 55 1.60 1.09 18.63
CA THR A 55 0.61 0.51 19.56
C THR A 55 0.58 -1.00 19.40
N VAL A 56 0.61 -1.72 20.53
CA VAL A 56 0.47 -3.18 20.57
C VAL A 56 -1.02 -3.50 20.67
N LEU A 57 -1.50 -4.34 19.77
CA LEU A 57 -2.89 -4.76 19.66
C LEU A 57 -2.97 -6.28 19.76
N THR A 58 -4.08 -6.78 20.31
CA THR A 58 -4.39 -8.21 20.34
C THR A 58 -5.81 -8.40 19.80
N ASP A 59 -5.92 -9.09 18.67
CA ASP A 59 -7.18 -9.32 17.98
C ASP A 59 -7.45 -10.83 17.82
N THR A 60 -8.71 -11.19 17.63
CA THR A 60 -9.09 -12.52 17.14
C THR A 60 -8.69 -12.67 15.68
N MET A 61 -8.49 -13.90 15.20
CA MET A 61 -8.21 -14.15 13.77
C MET A 61 -9.31 -13.59 12.85
N GLU A 62 -10.58 -13.63 13.29
CA GLU A 62 -11.71 -13.05 12.55
C GLU A 62 -11.56 -11.54 12.32
N THR A 63 -11.02 -10.82 13.30
CA THR A 63 -10.77 -9.36 13.20
C THR A 63 -9.46 -9.05 12.47
N PHE A 64 -8.43 -9.85 12.71
CA PHE A 64 -7.10 -9.63 12.15
C PHE A 64 -7.01 -9.92 10.65
N ILE A 65 -7.59 -11.03 10.19
CA ILE A 65 -7.45 -11.49 8.80
C ILE A 65 -7.91 -10.43 7.79
N PRO A 66 -9.11 -9.81 7.91
CA PRO A 66 -9.55 -8.78 6.96
C PRO A 66 -8.59 -7.58 6.94
N LYS A 67 -8.17 -7.08 8.11
CA LYS A 67 -7.20 -5.97 8.21
C LYS A 67 -5.89 -6.30 7.51
N PHE A 68 -5.37 -7.50 7.72
CA PHE A 68 -4.09 -7.91 7.14
C PHE A 68 -4.19 -8.13 5.62
N ILE A 69 -5.33 -8.64 5.13
CA ILE A 69 -5.61 -8.74 3.69
C ILE A 69 -5.62 -7.34 3.05
N ASP A 70 -6.28 -6.37 3.68
CA ASP A 70 -6.34 -5.00 3.17
C ASP A 70 -4.93 -4.38 3.07
N GLU A 71 -4.11 -4.53 4.11
CA GLU A 71 -2.71 -4.08 4.12
C GLU A 71 -1.87 -4.71 2.99
N ILE A 72 -2.05 -6.00 2.72
CA ILE A 72 -1.36 -6.70 1.61
C ILE A 72 -1.79 -6.12 0.26
N ASN A 73 -3.09 -5.89 0.08
CA ASN A 73 -3.64 -5.33 -1.16
C ASN A 73 -3.15 -3.89 -1.37
N ASP A 74 -3.13 -3.08 -0.32
CA ASP A 74 -2.62 -1.71 -0.36
C ASP A 74 -1.14 -1.66 -0.71
N LEU A 75 -0.34 -2.56 -0.14
CA LEU A 75 1.07 -2.69 -0.46
C LEU A 75 1.27 -3.12 -1.92
N ALA A 76 0.48 -4.07 -2.43
CA ALA A 76 0.51 -4.49 -3.84
C ALA A 76 0.16 -3.35 -4.79
N ASN A 77 -0.93 -2.62 -4.51
CA ASN A 77 -1.35 -1.46 -5.27
C ASN A 77 -0.30 -0.34 -5.24
N HIS A 78 0.34 -0.11 -4.09
CA HIS A 78 1.43 0.86 -3.96
C HIS A 78 2.61 0.52 -4.89
N ILE A 79 3.06 -0.74 -4.89
CA ILE A 79 4.18 -1.17 -5.75
C ILE A 79 3.82 -1.02 -7.23
N ASP A 80 2.62 -1.44 -7.64
CA ASP A 80 2.14 -1.27 -9.02
C ASP A 80 2.12 0.21 -9.42
N ARG A 81 1.68 1.09 -8.54
CA ARG A 81 1.68 2.55 -8.76
C ARG A 81 3.09 3.10 -8.95
N VAL A 82 4.02 2.78 -8.05
CA VAL A 82 5.42 3.23 -8.15
C VAL A 82 6.06 2.76 -9.46
N ARG A 83 5.78 1.51 -9.87
CA ARG A 83 6.27 0.98 -11.15
C ARG A 83 5.69 1.71 -12.35
N SER A 84 4.39 2.01 -12.33
CA SER A 84 3.74 2.79 -13.39
C SER A 84 4.37 4.19 -13.50
N GLN A 85 4.53 4.90 -12.37
CA GLN A 85 5.18 6.21 -12.32
C GLN A 85 6.62 6.16 -12.86
N PHE A 86 7.38 5.13 -12.51
CA PHE A 86 8.73 4.93 -13.05
C PHE A 86 8.74 4.69 -14.57
N ARG A 87 7.78 3.91 -15.10
CA ARG A 87 7.64 3.70 -16.55
C ARG A 87 7.30 5.01 -17.26
N THR A 88 6.36 5.79 -16.72
CA THR A 88 6.00 7.12 -17.26
C THR A 88 7.21 8.04 -17.26
N ALA A 89 7.98 8.07 -16.17
CA ALA A 89 9.23 8.85 -16.10
C ALA A 89 10.24 8.42 -17.18
N LYS A 90 10.43 7.12 -17.36
CA LYS A 90 11.33 6.56 -18.37
C LYS A 90 10.88 6.88 -19.79
N GLN A 91 9.58 6.80 -20.06
CA GLN A 91 9.00 7.12 -21.36
C GLN A 91 9.15 8.60 -21.67
N ALA A 92 8.77 9.49 -20.74
CA ALA A 92 8.93 10.93 -20.92
C ALA A 92 10.40 11.30 -21.17
N ARG A 93 11.35 10.62 -20.51
CA ARG A 93 12.79 10.78 -20.77
C ARG A 93 13.20 10.32 -22.17
N ASN A 94 12.57 9.28 -22.72
CA ASN A 94 12.87 8.82 -24.07
C ASN A 94 12.21 9.70 -25.14
N ASP A 95 11.07 10.32 -24.81
CA ASP A 95 10.32 11.22 -25.69
C ASP A 95 10.91 12.65 -25.69
N ALA A 96 11.72 12.99 -24.67
CA ALA A 96 12.50 14.22 -24.64
C ALA A 96 13.48 14.25 -25.82
N VAL A 97 13.34 15.28 -26.66
CA VAL A 97 14.10 15.47 -27.89
C VAL A 97 15.40 16.22 -27.61
N THR A 98 15.41 17.06 -26.57
CA THR A 98 16.57 17.85 -26.16
C THR A 98 16.89 17.67 -24.68
N SER A 99 18.12 18.01 -24.28
CA SER A 99 18.56 17.96 -22.87
C SER A 99 17.85 18.98 -21.96
N ASP A 100 17.16 19.96 -22.54
CA ASP A 100 16.54 21.08 -21.83
C ASP A 100 15.03 20.86 -21.60
N ASP A 101 14.47 19.75 -22.10
CA ASP A 101 13.07 19.41 -21.94
C ASP A 101 12.73 19.15 -20.46
N ILE A 102 11.84 19.96 -19.89
CA ILE A 102 11.37 19.82 -18.50
C ILE A 102 10.25 18.79 -18.43
N ILE A 103 10.54 17.63 -17.83
CA ILE A 103 9.55 16.57 -17.59
C ILE A 103 8.88 16.81 -16.23
N THR A 104 7.60 17.17 -16.24
CA THR A 104 6.80 17.30 -15.01
C THR A 104 6.04 16.01 -14.74
N LEU A 105 6.28 15.40 -13.58
CA LEU A 105 5.58 14.18 -13.14
C LEU A 105 4.78 14.47 -11.87
N GLN A 106 3.51 14.09 -11.87
CA GLN A 106 2.72 14.04 -10.64
C GLN A 106 2.90 12.68 -9.97
N LEU A 107 3.55 12.67 -8.80
CA LEU A 107 3.67 11.49 -7.95
C LEU A 107 2.47 11.42 -7.01
N ASP A 108 1.50 10.57 -7.35
CA ASP A 108 0.40 10.27 -6.45
C ASP A 108 0.89 9.37 -5.30
N TRP A 109 0.76 9.86 -4.07
CA TRP A 109 0.90 9.08 -2.83
C TRP A 109 -0.33 8.19 -2.62
N SER A 110 -0.25 7.18 -1.75
CA SER A 110 -1.36 6.25 -1.49
C SER A 110 -2.65 6.97 -1.12
N GLU A 111 -2.55 8.04 -0.35
CA GLU A 111 -3.70 8.84 0.09
C GLU A 111 -4.40 9.60 -1.06
N ASN A 112 -3.68 9.95 -2.15
CA ASN A 112 -4.24 10.73 -3.25
C ASN A 112 -4.86 9.86 -4.37
N TYR A 113 -4.44 8.61 -4.50
CA TYR A 113 -4.95 7.71 -5.54
C TYR A 113 -6.37 7.18 -5.23
N SER A 114 -6.63 6.83 -3.97
CA SER A 114 -7.96 6.37 -3.50
C SER A 114 -9.05 7.43 -3.69
N LEU A 115 -8.67 8.71 -3.57
CA LEU A 115 -9.55 9.86 -3.81
C LEU A 115 -9.88 10.11 -5.30
N ARG A 116 -9.03 9.64 -6.22
CA ARG A 116 -9.27 9.76 -7.68
C ARG A 116 -10.15 8.62 -8.20
N GLN A 117 -9.91 7.37 -7.80
CA GLN A 117 -10.78 6.24 -8.20
C GLN A 117 -12.24 6.44 -7.76
N SER A 118 -12.45 6.89 -6.52
CA SER A 118 -13.79 7.16 -6.00
C SER A 118 -14.53 8.33 -6.68
N ARG A 119 -13.82 9.17 -7.45
CA ARG A 119 -14.43 10.21 -8.31
C ARG A 119 -14.76 9.71 -9.71
N GLU A 120 -13.95 8.81 -10.26
CA GLU A 120 -14.20 8.20 -11.57
C GLU A 120 -15.39 7.22 -11.52
N GLU A 121 -15.54 6.46 -10.44
CA GLU A 121 -16.69 5.54 -10.25
C GLU A 121 -18.03 6.25 -10.05
N ARG A 122 -18.03 7.53 -9.66
CA ARG A 122 -19.24 8.36 -9.50
C ARG A 122 -19.66 9.10 -10.77
N SER A 123 -18.90 8.97 -11.84
CA SER A 123 -19.14 9.67 -13.11
C SER A 123 -19.70 8.76 -14.21
N ASN A 124 -20.07 7.51 -13.87
CA ASN A 124 -20.85 6.59 -14.69
C ASN A 124 -22.26 6.41 -14.13
#